data_AF-A0A961ELC2-F1
#
_entry.id   AF-A0A961ELC2-F1
#
_cell.length_a   1.000
_cell.length_b   1.000
_cell.length_c   1.000
_cell.angle_alpha   90.00
_cell.angle_beta   90.00
_cell.angle_gamma   90.00
#
_symmetry.space_group_name_H-M   'P 1'
#
loop_
_entity.id
_entity.type
_entity.pdbx_description
1 polymer ?
#
loop_
_entity_poly.entity_id
_entity_poly.type
_entity_poly.pdbx_seq_one_letter_code
_entity_poly.pdbx_strand_id
1 'polypeptide(L)' 'EAGAEDFAFVAGRVPSAYVFLSACPADEPGSAPDNHSPRASFDDAVVPDGALLLAELAMRRLADPR' A
#
# COMPACT_ATOMS: atom_id res chain seq x y z
N GLU A 1 -13.28 6.74 -1.66
CA GLU A 1 -14.38 5.92 -1.10
C GLU A 1 -13.88 5.17 0.12
N ALA A 2 -14.77 4.70 1.00
CA ALA A 2 -14.41 3.72 2.02
C ALA A 2 -14.43 2.33 1.37
N GLY A 3 -13.25 1.77 1.10
CA GLY A 3 -13.10 0.40 0.59
C GLY A 3 -13.12 -0.63 1.73
N ALA A 4 -13.53 -1.85 1.41
CA ALA A 4 -13.33 -3.02 2.27
C ALA A 4 -12.13 -3.82 1.77
N GLU A 5 -11.33 -4.37 2.68
CA GLU A 5 -10.13 -5.14 2.37
C GLU A 5 -10.09 -6.37 3.29
N ASP A 6 -9.88 -7.55 2.72
CA ASP A 6 -9.95 -8.82 3.45
C ASP A 6 -8.71 -9.08 4.32
N PHE A 7 -7.64 -8.27 4.14
CA PHE A 7 -6.48 -8.22 5.03
C PHE A 7 -6.89 -7.99 6.50
N ALA A 8 -8.05 -7.39 6.76
CA ALA A 8 -8.62 -7.27 8.10
C ALA A 8 -8.75 -8.62 8.83
N PHE A 9 -9.02 -9.72 8.12
CA PHE A 9 -9.06 -11.07 8.71
C PHE A 9 -7.67 -11.58 9.14
N VAL A 10 -6.61 -11.16 8.46
CA VAL A 10 -5.22 -11.44 8.87
C VAL A 10 -4.85 -10.59 10.08
N ALA A 11 -5.17 -9.30 10.04
CA ALA A 11 -4.94 -8.37 11.14
C ALA A 11 -5.66 -8.77 12.43
N GLY A 12 -6.81 -9.45 12.33
CA GLY A 12 -7.51 -10.02 13.48
C GLY A 12 -6.83 -11.26 14.11
N ARG A 13 -5.80 -11.83 13.48
CA ARG A 13 -5.12 -13.06 13.94
C ARG A 13 -3.71 -12.82 14.46
N VAL A 14 -2.99 -11.85 13.90
CA VAL A 14 -1.60 -11.54 14.27
C VAL A 14 -1.37 -10.03 14.26
N PRO A 15 -0.41 -9.51 15.07
CA PRO A 15 -0.01 -8.11 14.98
C PRO A 15 0.34 -7.76 13.53
N SER A 16 -0.38 -6.80 12.97
CA SER A 16 -0.32 -6.47 11.54
C SER A 16 -0.31 -4.97 11.32
N ALA A 17 0.21 -4.54 10.18
CA ALA A 17 0.15 -3.18 9.69
C ALA A 17 -0.35 -3.21 8.24
N TYR A 18 -1.28 -2.33 7.91
CA TYR A 18 -1.76 -2.09 6.54
C TYR A 18 -1.52 -0.61 6.22
N VAL A 19 -0.82 -0.33 5.12
CA VAL A 19 -0.40 1.03 4.75
C VAL A 19 -0.75 1.31 3.29
N PHE A 20 -1.02 2.57 2.98
CA PHE A 20 -1.23 3.02 1.61
C PHE A 20 0.07 3.61 1.06
N LEU A 21 0.47 3.11 -0.12
CA LEU A 21 1.51 3.72 -0.95
C LEU A 21 0.83 4.26 -2.20
N SER A 22 0.92 5.57 -2.43
CA SER A 22 0.25 6.21 -3.56
C SER A 22 0.94 5.82 -4.87
N ALA A 23 0.17 5.33 -5.83
CA ALA A 23 0.56 5.18 -7.23
C ALA A 23 -0.20 6.19 -8.12
N CYS A 24 -0.75 7.26 -7.54
CA CYS A 24 -1.53 8.24 -8.29
C CYS A 24 -0.60 9.04 -9.22
N PRO A 25 -0.77 9.00 -10.55
CA PRO A 25 0.10 9.72 -11.49
C PRO A 25 -0.26 11.21 -11.60
N ALA A 26 -1.33 11.67 -10.95
CA ALA A 26 -1.79 13.05 -11.02
C ALA A 26 -1.21 13.90 -9.87
N ASP A 27 -0.79 15.12 -10.20
CA ASP A 27 -0.31 16.10 -9.22
C ASP A 27 -1.36 16.48 -8.18
N GLU A 28 -2.65 16.40 -8.55
CA GLU A 28 -3.81 16.67 -7.70
C GLU A 28 -4.63 15.38 -7.47
N PRO A 29 -4.33 14.58 -6.43
CA PRO A 29 -4.91 13.26 -6.24
C PRO A 29 -6.43 13.25 -6.09
N GLY A 30 -7.03 14.32 -5.56
CA GLY A 30 -8.48 14.43 -5.37
C GLY A 30 -9.28 14.47 -6.67
N SER A 31 -8.61 14.68 -7.81
CA SER A 31 -9.22 14.71 -9.15
C SER A 31 -9.02 13.41 -9.93
N ALA A 32 -8.16 12.51 -9.44
CA ALA A 32 -7.85 11.25 -10.11
C ALA A 32 -9.03 10.27 -10.01
N PRO A 33 -9.25 9.43 -11.04
CA PRO A 33 -10.20 8.33 -10.93
C PRO A 33 -9.82 7.38 -9.78
N ASP A 34 -10.81 6.86 -9.05
CA ASP A 34 -10.59 5.88 -7.99
C ASP A 34 -10.11 4.51 -8.53
N ASN A 35 -9.65 3.65 -7.62
CA ASN A 35 -9.11 2.33 -7.93
C ASN A 35 -10.12 1.36 -8.60
N HIS A 36 -11.43 1.61 -8.51
CA HIS A 36 -12.46 0.78 -9.13
C HIS A 36 -12.95 1.35 -10.48
N SER A 37 -12.44 2.51 -10.88
CA SER A 37 -12.79 3.15 -12.13
C SER A 37 -12.17 2.39 -13.32
N PRO A 38 -12.90 2.23 -14.45
CA PRO A 38 -12.28 1.75 -15.69
C PRO A 38 -11.27 2.74 -16.29
N ARG A 39 -11.13 3.92 -15.68
CA ARG A 39 -10.15 4.97 -16.05
C ARG A 39 -9.02 5.08 -15.04
N ALA A 40 -8.93 4.18 -14.05
CA ALA A 40 -7.83 4.15 -13.11
C ALA A 40 -6.49 4.03 -13.85
N SER A 41 -5.49 4.77 -13.38
CA SER A 41 -4.13 4.74 -13.90
C SER A 41 -3.16 4.77 -12.73
N PHE A 42 -2.02 4.11 -12.89
CA PHE A 42 -1.04 3.91 -11.83
C PHE A 42 0.35 4.28 -12.34
N ASP A 43 1.12 4.99 -11.53
CA ASP A 43 2.52 5.30 -11.82
C ASP A 43 3.43 4.12 -11.44
N ASP A 44 3.94 3.41 -12.45
CA ASP A 44 4.84 2.26 -12.25
C ASP A 44 6.20 2.66 -11.63
N ALA A 45 6.55 3.95 -11.63
CA ALA A 45 7.77 4.42 -10.98
C ALA A 45 7.79 4.14 -9.46
N VAL A 46 6.62 3.90 -8.84
CA VAL A 46 6.51 3.57 -7.40
C VAL A 46 6.81 2.09 -7.09
N VAL A 47 6.88 1.21 -8.08
CA VAL A 47 7.08 -0.23 -7.85
C VAL A 47 8.38 -0.54 -7.10
N PRO A 48 9.54 0.05 -7.46
CA PRO A 48 10.77 -0.12 -6.69
C PRO A 48 10.66 0.38 -5.25
N ASP A 49 9.93 1.47 -5.00
CA ASP A 49 9.71 2.01 -3.66
C ASP A 49 8.87 1.07 -2.81
N GLY A 50 7.84 0.44 -3.39
CA GLY A 50 7.03 -0.58 -2.72
C GLY A 50 7.87 -1.80 -2.33
N ALA A 51 8.74 -2.27 -3.23
CA ALA A 51 9.66 -3.37 -2.93
C ALA A 51 10.66 -3.00 -1.82
N LEU A 52 11.23 -1.79 -1.88
CA LEU A 52 12.15 -1.28 -0.85
C LEU A 52 11.46 -1.17 0.50
N LEU A 53 10.25 -0.61 0.56
CA LEU A 53 9.47 -0.46 1.78
C LEU A 53 9.25 -1.81 2.47
N LEU A 54 8.78 -2.81 1.73
CA LEU A 54 8.52 -4.14 2.28
C LEU A 54 9.82 -4.83 2.73
N ALA A 55 10.89 -4.72 1.94
CA ALA A 55 12.20 -5.28 2.29
C ALA A 55 12.78 -4.63 3.56
N GLU A 56 12.75 -3.30 3.66
CA GLU A 56 13.23 -2.58 4.84
C GLU A 56 12.43 -2.92 6.10
N LEU A 57 11.10 -2.99 6.01
CA LEU A 57 10.25 -3.39 7.13
C LEU A 57 10.58 -4.80 7.62
N ALA A 58 10.74 -5.75 6.68
CA ALA A 58 11.10 -7.11 7.01
C ALA A 58 12.49 -7.19 7.65
N MET A 59 13.50 -6.54 7.07
CA MET A 59 14.87 -6.55 7.58
C MET A 59 14.94 -5.97 9.00
N ARG A 60 14.30 -4.83 9.26
CA ARG A 60 14.28 -4.21 10.59
C ARG A 60 13.56 -5.07 11.61
N ARG A 61 12.43 -5.68 11.24
CA ARG A 61 11.66 -6.56 12.15
C ARG A 61 12.42 -7.83 12.52
N LEU A 62 13.23 -8.35 11.60
CA LEU A 62 14.07 -9.53 11.83
C LEU A 62 15.36 -9.20 12.60
N ALA A 63 15.91 -8.00 12.40
CA ALA A 63 17.09 -7.53 13.13
C ALA A 63 16.81 -7.21 14.61
N ASP A 64 15.57 -6.82 14.92
CA ASP A 64 15.12 -6.54 16.29
C ASP A 64 13.79 -7.27 16.55
N PRO A 65 13.84 -8.55 16.99
CA PRO A 65 12.68 -9.41 17.07
C PRO A 65 11.64 -9.07 18.14
N ARG A 66 11.77 -7.95 18.86
CA ARG A 66 10.90 -7.53 19.98
C ARG A 66 9.44 -7.94 19.85
#